data_AF-A0A4Y9Y5I4-F1
#
_entry.id   AF-A0A4Y9Y5I4-F1
#
_cell.length_a   1.000
_cell.length_b   1.000
_cell.length_c   1.000
_cell.angle_alpha   90.00
_cell.angle_beta   90.00
_cell.angle_gamma   90.00
#
_symmetry.space_group_name_H-M   'P 1'
#
loop_
_entity.id
_entity.type
_entity.pdbx_description
1 polymer ?
#
loop_
_entity_poly.entity_id
_entity_poly.type
_entity_poly.pdbx_seq_one_letter_code
_entity_poly.pdbx_strand_id
1 'polypeptide(L)'
;MVRFGNINPCVDQKYTLAEYALAGETFDTLPPVAKELISANVKVDPKFADDPRRVVAQRVVIQRRLLNDLLNLDASIRAQRQKAPTQPFRMGSSFLRWWQGALHQKTIRTIMEDDLRMRHQLVHSFVESFDALVWLETCIAGSPGEGLAMIQAYRDKLLRPIIKAVNRSLTYLGEYILAPLEDAAKDGIEVLWDSLEPDGPAPTYGSC
;
A
#
# COMPACT_ATOMS: atom_id res chain seq x y z
N MET A 1 -2.54 -11.65 -24.51
CA MET A 1 -2.97 -10.68 -23.48
C MET A 1 -2.69 -9.28 -23.99
N VAL A 2 -3.70 -8.41 -24.09
CA VAL A 2 -3.49 -7.02 -24.51
C VAL A 2 -2.98 -6.24 -23.31
N ARG A 3 -1.72 -5.82 -23.33
CA ARG A 3 -1.17 -4.92 -22.31
C ARG A 3 -1.31 -3.48 -22.78
N PHE A 4 -1.91 -2.63 -21.96
CA PHE A 4 -2.19 -1.24 -22.35
C PHE A 4 -0.96 -0.31 -22.21
N GLY A 5 0.19 -0.85 -21.79
CA GLY A 5 1.49 -0.16 -21.79
C GLY A 5 1.42 1.19 -21.06
N ASN A 6 1.80 2.26 -21.76
CA ASN A 6 1.84 3.63 -21.23
C ASN A 6 0.46 4.31 -21.14
N ILE A 7 -0.62 3.66 -21.57
CA ILE A 7 -1.96 4.25 -21.70
C ILE A 7 -2.83 3.93 -20.47
N ASN A 8 -2.21 3.56 -19.35
CA ASN A 8 -2.92 3.17 -18.15
C ASN A 8 -3.30 4.39 -17.30
N PRO A 9 -4.60 4.61 -17.00
CA PRO A 9 -5.08 5.82 -16.34
C PRO A 9 -4.65 5.92 -14.87
N CYS A 10 -4.09 4.85 -14.30
CA CYS A 10 -3.66 4.78 -12.91
C CYS A 10 -2.13 4.95 -12.76
N VAL A 11 -1.37 5.20 -13.83
CA VAL A 11 0.11 5.28 -13.77
C VAL A 11 0.60 6.37 -12.82
N ASP A 12 -0.05 7.53 -12.85
CA ASP A 12 0.32 8.68 -12.02
C ASP A 12 -0.15 8.54 -10.55
N GLN A 13 -0.89 7.48 -10.24
CA GLN A 13 -1.40 7.18 -8.90
C GLN A 13 -0.50 6.21 -8.12
N LYS A 14 0.63 5.80 -8.70
CA LYS A 14 1.60 4.92 -8.04
C LYS A 14 2.18 5.59 -6.80
N TYR A 15 2.27 4.81 -5.73
CA TYR A 15 2.86 5.27 -4.49
C TYR A 15 4.39 5.22 -4.57
N THR A 16 5.05 6.30 -4.19
CA THR A 16 6.51 6.36 -4.07
C THR A 16 6.87 6.49 -2.60
N LEU A 17 7.79 5.64 -2.15
CA LEU A 17 8.30 5.68 -0.79
C LEU A 17 9.10 6.97 -0.58
N ALA A 18 8.65 7.80 0.36
CA ALA A 18 9.39 8.97 0.83
C ALA A 18 10.59 8.57 1.69
N GLU A 19 11.47 9.54 1.94
CA GLU A 19 12.56 9.41 2.92
C GLU A 19 12.00 9.16 4.32
N TYR A 20 12.71 8.33 5.10
CA TYR A 20 12.28 7.99 6.45
C TYR A 20 12.52 9.16 7.40
N ALA A 21 11.45 9.74 7.94
CA ALA A 21 11.51 11.00 8.68
C ALA A 21 11.51 10.85 10.21
N LEU A 22 11.41 9.62 10.75
CA LEU A 22 11.28 9.43 12.20
C LEU A 22 12.61 9.11 12.90
N ALA A 23 13.72 8.97 12.16
CA ALA A 23 15.00 8.62 12.78
C ALA A 23 15.47 9.72 13.75
N GLY A 24 15.81 9.33 14.98
CA GLY A 24 16.27 10.26 16.01
C GLY A 24 15.17 11.12 16.65
N GLU A 25 13.91 10.97 16.21
CA GLU A 25 12.79 11.65 16.83
C GLU A 25 12.47 11.05 18.21
N THR A 26 11.96 11.90 19.10
CA THR A 26 11.42 11.49 20.40
C THR A 26 9.92 11.23 20.28
N PHE A 27 9.33 10.49 21.22
CA PHE A 27 7.90 10.22 21.20
C PHE A 27 7.05 11.50 21.08
N ASP A 28 7.44 12.57 21.78
CA ASP A 28 6.72 13.85 21.80
C ASP A 28 6.83 14.64 20.49
N THR A 29 7.79 14.34 19.62
CA THR A 29 7.98 14.99 18.33
C THR A 29 7.39 14.19 17.16
N LEU A 30 6.92 12.97 17.42
CA LEU A 30 6.28 12.12 16.40
C LEU A 30 5.00 12.75 15.80
N PRO A 31 4.70 12.48 14.52
CA PRO A 31 3.42 12.83 13.90
C PRO A 31 2.22 12.24 14.65
N PRO A 32 1.03 12.88 14.59
CA PRO A 32 -0.16 12.41 15.31
C PRO A 32 -0.53 10.94 15.05
N VAL A 33 -0.47 10.49 13.79
CA VAL A 33 -0.77 9.11 13.40
C VAL A 33 0.16 8.10 14.09
N ALA A 34 1.45 8.40 14.15
CA ALA A 34 2.45 7.55 14.80
C ALA A 34 2.20 7.46 16.31
N LYS A 35 1.94 8.61 16.95
CA LYS A 35 1.61 8.67 18.38
C LYS A 35 0.35 7.89 18.70
N GLU A 36 -0.70 8.04 17.89
CA GLU A 36 -1.97 7.35 18.07
C GLU A 36 -1.80 5.84 17.97
N LEU A 37 -1.10 5.36 16.93
CA LEU A 37 -0.84 3.93 16.75
C LEU A 37 -0.06 3.35 17.93
N ILE A 38 1.05 3.98 18.32
CA ILE A 38 1.89 3.50 19.42
C ILE A 38 1.08 3.52 20.72
N SER A 39 0.40 4.63 21.01
CA SER A 39 -0.42 4.77 22.22
C SER A 39 -1.53 3.74 22.29
N ALA A 40 -2.22 3.46 21.16
CA ALA A 40 -3.29 2.48 21.12
C ALA A 40 -2.78 1.07 21.45
N ASN A 41 -1.63 0.67 20.88
CA ASN A 41 -1.07 -0.65 21.15
C ASN A 41 -0.49 -0.76 22.57
N VAL A 42 0.23 0.26 23.06
CA VAL A 42 0.80 0.28 24.41
C VAL A 42 -0.27 0.36 25.51
N LYS A 43 -1.36 1.10 25.28
CA LYS A 43 -2.50 1.12 26.21
C LYS A 43 -3.19 -0.23 26.32
N VAL A 44 -3.31 -0.95 25.20
CA VAL A 44 -3.92 -2.28 25.15
C VAL A 44 -2.99 -3.32 25.78
N ASP A 45 -1.68 -3.19 25.57
CA ASP A 45 -0.66 -4.04 26.15
C ASP A 45 0.62 -3.24 26.46
N PRO A 46 0.89 -2.94 27.73
CA PRO A 46 2.09 -2.20 28.14
C PRO A 46 3.40 -2.86 27.71
N LYS A 47 3.42 -4.20 27.53
CA LYS A 47 4.62 -4.94 27.08
C LYS A 47 4.95 -4.71 25.61
N PHE A 48 4.04 -4.11 24.85
CA PHE A 48 4.26 -3.76 23.45
C PHE A 48 5.45 -2.82 23.26
N ALA A 49 5.68 -1.93 24.22
CA ALA A 49 6.78 -0.98 24.19
C ALA A 49 8.15 -1.58 24.52
N ASP A 50 8.22 -2.86 24.93
CA ASP A 50 9.47 -3.49 25.39
C ASP A 50 9.77 -4.83 24.67
N ASP A 51 8.87 -5.32 23.81
CA ASP A 51 8.99 -6.61 23.14
C ASP A 51 9.01 -6.47 21.60
N PRO A 52 10.20 -6.54 20.97
CA PRO A 52 10.34 -6.44 19.51
C PRO A 52 9.50 -7.45 18.73
N ARG A 53 9.23 -8.63 19.29
CA ARG A 53 8.41 -9.66 18.61
C ARG A 53 6.96 -9.22 18.46
N ARG A 54 6.45 -8.44 19.41
CA ARG A 54 5.10 -7.86 19.32
C ARG A 54 5.01 -6.78 18.26
N VAL A 55 6.06 -5.96 18.13
CA VAL A 55 6.16 -4.95 17.07
C VAL A 55 6.18 -5.61 15.69
N VAL A 56 6.98 -6.69 15.53
CA VAL A 56 6.99 -7.51 14.31
C VAL A 56 5.61 -8.09 14.01
N ALA A 57 4.95 -8.69 15.00
CA ALA A 57 3.60 -9.24 14.83
C ALA A 57 2.60 -8.16 14.38
N GLN A 58 2.69 -6.96 14.95
CA GLN A 58 1.83 -5.85 14.57
C GLN A 58 2.08 -5.36 13.15
N ARG A 59 3.34 -5.40 12.66
CA ARG A 59 3.64 -5.13 11.24
C ARG A 59 2.90 -6.09 10.32
N VAL A 60 2.90 -7.38 10.65
CA VAL A 60 2.16 -8.40 9.89
C VAL A 60 0.65 -8.12 9.91
N VAL A 61 0.11 -7.71 11.07
CA VAL A 61 -1.32 -7.35 11.21
C VAL A 61 -1.70 -6.18 10.32
N ILE A 62 -0.93 -5.08 10.33
CA ILE A 62 -1.25 -3.91 9.49
C ILE A 62 -1.05 -4.18 8.00
N GLN A 63 -0.12 -5.06 7.63
CA GLN A 63 0.09 -5.48 6.25
C GLN A 63 -1.09 -6.32 5.72
N ARG A 64 -1.59 -7.26 6.53
CA ARG A 64 -2.81 -8.02 6.22
C ARG A 64 -4.04 -7.12 6.14
N ARG A 65 -4.14 -6.11 7.01
CA ARG A 65 -5.23 -5.13 6.97
C ARG A 65 -5.21 -4.33 5.67
N LEU A 66 -4.05 -3.76 5.30
CA LEU A 66 -3.87 -3.05 4.03
C LEU A 66 -4.34 -3.92 2.86
N LEU A 67 -3.89 -5.17 2.81
CA LEU A 67 -4.26 -6.10 1.75
C LEU A 67 -5.77 -6.27 1.64
N ASN A 68 -6.44 -6.56 2.75
CA ASN A 68 -7.90 -6.73 2.77
C ASN A 68 -8.63 -5.46 2.33
N ASP A 69 -8.19 -4.30 2.80
CA ASP A 69 -8.80 -3.01 2.46
C ASP A 69 -8.63 -2.71 0.95
N LEU A 70 -7.43 -2.97 0.40
CA LEU A 70 -7.16 -2.83 -1.03
C LEU A 70 -7.99 -3.82 -1.87
N LEU A 71 -8.10 -5.09 -1.45
CA LEU A 71 -8.89 -6.09 -2.18
C LEU A 71 -10.38 -5.72 -2.20
N ASN A 72 -10.92 -5.26 -1.07
CA ASN A 72 -12.30 -4.82 -0.95
C ASN A 72 -12.57 -3.58 -1.81
N LEU A 73 -11.68 -2.58 -1.77
CA LEU A 73 -11.80 -1.37 -2.58
C LEU A 73 -11.67 -1.68 -4.07
N ASP A 74 -10.67 -2.47 -4.47
CA ASP A 74 -10.47 -2.86 -5.86
C ASP A 74 -11.68 -3.69 -6.37
N ALA A 75 -12.30 -4.51 -5.53
CA ALA A 75 -13.54 -5.23 -5.88
C ALA A 75 -14.72 -4.27 -6.10
N SER A 76 -14.87 -3.25 -5.25
CA SER A 76 -15.86 -2.19 -5.43
C SER A 76 -15.66 -1.43 -6.74
N ILE A 77 -14.41 -1.03 -7.04
CA ILE A 77 -14.05 -0.36 -8.30
C ILE A 77 -14.41 -1.22 -9.51
N ARG A 78 -14.07 -2.51 -9.48
CA ARG A 78 -14.43 -3.45 -10.56
C ARG A 78 -15.94 -3.55 -10.75
N ALA A 79 -16.70 -3.70 -9.66
CA ALA A 79 -18.16 -3.77 -9.70
C ALA A 79 -18.79 -2.47 -10.23
N GLN A 80 -18.25 -1.30 -9.86
CA GLN A 80 -18.67 -0.02 -10.42
C GLN A 80 -18.35 0.06 -11.92
N ARG A 81 -17.14 -0.32 -12.32
CA ARG A 81 -16.71 -0.29 -13.72
C ARG A 81 -17.59 -1.15 -14.62
N GLN A 82 -18.00 -2.33 -14.16
CA GLN A 82 -18.92 -3.21 -14.89
C GLN A 82 -20.28 -2.58 -15.15
N LYS A 83 -20.77 -1.72 -14.24
CA LYS A 83 -22.04 -1.01 -14.36
C LYS A 83 -21.94 0.25 -15.23
N ALA A 84 -20.74 0.70 -15.58
CA ALA A 84 -20.55 1.91 -16.37
C ALA A 84 -20.96 1.67 -17.83
N PRO A 85 -21.81 2.52 -18.45
CA PRO A 85 -22.25 2.39 -19.84
C PRO A 85 -21.18 2.81 -20.85
N THR A 86 -19.90 2.61 -20.52
CA THR A 86 -18.74 2.91 -21.36
C THR A 86 -18.29 1.64 -22.06
N GLN A 87 -18.23 1.67 -23.40
CA GLN A 87 -17.64 0.58 -24.16
C GLN A 87 -16.16 0.38 -23.77
N PRO A 88 -15.67 -0.87 -23.70
CA PRO A 88 -14.26 -1.15 -23.46
C PRO A 88 -13.34 -0.44 -24.48
N PHE A 89 -12.20 0.05 -24.03
CA PHE A 89 -11.19 0.61 -24.92
C PHE A 89 -10.63 -0.47 -25.86
N ARG A 90 -10.40 -0.10 -27.13
CA ARG A 90 -9.82 -0.98 -28.15
C ARG A 90 -8.50 -0.41 -28.65
N MET A 91 -7.44 -1.22 -28.65
CA MET A 91 -6.15 -0.83 -29.22
C MET A 91 -6.29 -0.44 -30.70
N GLY A 92 -5.58 0.61 -31.11
CA GLY A 92 -5.70 1.20 -32.45
C GLY A 92 -6.77 2.30 -32.56
N SER A 93 -7.62 2.50 -31.54
CA SER A 93 -8.50 3.66 -31.45
C SER A 93 -7.83 4.82 -30.69
N SER A 94 -8.31 6.05 -30.90
CA SER A 94 -7.79 7.23 -30.20
C SER A 94 -8.09 7.15 -28.70
N PHE A 95 -7.06 6.90 -27.89
CA PHE A 95 -7.19 6.84 -26.42
C PHE A 95 -7.76 8.14 -25.86
N LEU A 96 -7.21 9.30 -26.24
CA LEU A 96 -7.64 10.58 -25.70
C LEU A 96 -9.14 10.82 -25.93
N ARG A 97 -9.63 10.56 -27.14
CA ARG A 97 -11.06 10.72 -27.46
C ARG A 97 -11.93 9.74 -26.67
N TRP A 98 -11.51 8.49 -26.57
CA TRP A 98 -12.23 7.48 -25.79
C TRP A 98 -12.25 7.85 -24.29
N TRP A 99 -11.10 8.25 -23.74
CA TRP A 99 -10.93 8.58 -22.33
C TRP A 99 -11.74 9.82 -21.93
N GLN A 100 -11.71 10.86 -22.76
CA GLN A 100 -12.59 12.02 -22.58
C GLN A 100 -14.06 11.58 -22.53
N GLY A 101 -14.51 10.77 -23.49
CA GLY A 101 -15.87 10.21 -23.49
C GLY A 101 -16.19 9.38 -22.24
N ALA A 102 -15.24 8.57 -21.77
CA ALA A 102 -15.38 7.76 -20.56
C ALA A 102 -15.56 8.62 -19.31
N LEU A 103 -14.80 9.71 -19.15
CA LEU A 103 -14.88 10.63 -18.02
C LEU A 103 -16.19 11.44 -17.94
N HIS A 104 -16.96 11.51 -19.03
CA HIS A 104 -18.33 12.05 -18.98
C HIS A 104 -19.28 11.12 -18.22
N GLN A 105 -18.95 9.82 -18.11
CA GLN A 105 -19.73 8.89 -17.31
C GLN A 105 -19.42 9.09 -15.83
N LYS A 106 -20.47 9.39 -15.05
CA LYS A 106 -20.38 9.63 -13.59
C LYS A 106 -19.60 8.51 -12.88
N THR A 107 -19.89 7.26 -13.21
CA THR A 107 -19.24 6.09 -12.59
C THR A 107 -17.73 6.05 -12.82
N ILE A 108 -17.27 6.33 -14.04
CA ILE A 108 -15.83 6.36 -14.32
C ILE A 108 -15.17 7.52 -13.59
N ARG A 109 -15.83 8.68 -13.56
CA ARG A 109 -15.33 9.83 -12.82
C ARG A 109 -15.18 9.55 -11.32
N THR A 110 -16.21 8.97 -10.69
CA THR A 110 -16.15 8.56 -9.26
C THR A 110 -15.01 7.58 -9.00
N ILE A 111 -14.82 6.58 -9.86
CA ILE A 111 -13.67 5.66 -9.74
C ILE A 111 -12.35 6.44 -9.72
N MET A 112 -12.18 7.37 -10.66
CA MET A 112 -10.92 8.09 -10.83
C MET A 112 -10.68 9.15 -9.75
N GLU A 113 -11.70 9.89 -9.34
CA GLU A 113 -11.58 11.03 -8.43
C GLU A 113 -11.63 10.63 -6.96
N ASP A 114 -12.47 9.64 -6.62
CA ASP A 114 -12.78 9.26 -5.24
C ASP A 114 -12.13 7.92 -4.87
N ASP A 115 -12.41 6.84 -5.62
CA ASP A 115 -11.98 5.50 -5.23
C ASP A 115 -10.45 5.34 -5.34
N LEU A 116 -9.83 5.82 -6.42
CA LEU A 116 -8.36 5.78 -6.55
C LEU A 116 -7.66 6.68 -5.54
N ARG A 117 -8.29 7.80 -5.15
CA ARG A 117 -7.77 8.67 -4.08
C ARG A 117 -7.82 7.94 -2.74
N MET A 118 -8.94 7.29 -2.42
CA MET A 118 -9.08 6.46 -1.22
C MET A 118 -8.04 5.34 -1.21
N ARG A 119 -7.81 4.70 -2.36
CA ARG A 119 -6.77 3.67 -2.50
C ARG A 119 -5.38 4.22 -2.16
N HIS A 120 -5.04 5.40 -2.66
CA HIS A 120 -3.78 6.06 -2.33
C HIS A 120 -3.68 6.40 -0.82
N GLN A 121 -4.76 6.89 -0.22
CA GLN A 121 -4.82 7.20 1.22
C GLN A 121 -4.63 5.96 2.11
N LEU A 122 -5.17 4.80 1.72
CA LEU A 122 -4.95 3.53 2.43
C LEU A 122 -3.45 3.17 2.46
N VAL A 123 -2.77 3.28 1.32
CA VAL A 123 -1.34 2.98 1.20
C VAL A 123 -0.51 3.98 2.01
N HIS A 124 -0.84 5.27 1.94
CA HIS A 124 -0.18 6.30 2.73
C HIS A 124 -0.29 6.05 4.23
N SER A 125 -1.51 5.82 4.72
CA SER A 125 -1.78 5.58 6.15
C SER A 125 -1.09 4.32 6.65
N PHE A 126 -1.04 3.28 5.80
CA PHE A 126 -0.26 2.08 6.09
C PHE A 126 1.23 2.38 6.24
N VAL A 127 1.81 3.15 5.32
CA VAL A 127 3.24 3.51 5.37
C VAL A 127 3.56 4.31 6.63
N GLU A 128 2.74 5.30 6.99
CA GLU A 128 2.91 6.06 8.24
C GLU A 128 2.84 5.17 9.47
N SER A 129 1.88 4.24 9.49
CA SER A 129 1.74 3.28 10.59
C SER A 129 2.92 2.33 10.67
N PHE A 130 3.42 1.89 9.51
CA PHE A 130 4.58 1.01 9.43
C PHE A 130 5.85 1.71 9.90
N ASP A 131 6.06 2.96 9.48
CA ASP A 131 7.20 3.78 9.90
C ASP A 131 7.19 4.01 11.41
N ALA A 132 6.01 4.20 12.03
CA ALA A 132 5.88 4.27 13.48
C ALA A 132 6.29 2.97 14.20
N LEU A 133 6.00 1.80 13.61
CA LEU A 133 6.44 0.51 14.16
C LEU A 133 7.95 0.29 13.98
N VAL A 134 8.54 0.76 12.87
CA VAL A 134 9.99 0.76 12.68
C VAL A 134 10.66 1.65 13.71
N TRP A 135 10.13 2.85 13.93
CA TRP A 135 10.62 3.77 14.97
C TRP A 135 10.64 3.09 16.33
N LEU A 136 9.52 2.47 16.72
CA LEU A 136 9.40 1.78 18.00
C LEU A 136 10.42 0.63 18.13
N GLU A 137 10.58 -0.20 17.09
CA GLU A 137 11.58 -1.29 17.10
C GLU A 137 13.01 -0.76 17.28
N THR A 138 13.37 0.34 16.59
CA THR A 138 14.69 0.96 16.71
C THR A 138 14.93 1.59 18.07
N CYS A 139 13.89 2.13 18.71
CA CYS A 139 13.97 2.65 20.08
C CYS A 139 14.11 1.53 21.12
N ILE A 140 13.37 0.42 20.98
CA ILE A 140 13.39 -0.72 21.92
C ILE A 140 14.73 -1.46 21.87
N ALA A 141 15.27 -1.68 20.66
CA ALA A 141 16.49 -2.45 20.47
C ALA A 141 17.72 -1.78 21.11
N GLY A 142 17.60 -0.55 21.64
CA GLY A 142 18.72 0.13 22.25
C GLY A 142 19.84 0.34 21.26
N SER A 143 19.51 0.68 20.01
CA SER A 143 20.46 1.09 18.96
C SER A 143 20.54 2.63 18.83
N PRO A 144 20.83 3.42 19.89
CA PRO A 144 21.13 4.84 19.72
C PRO A 144 22.49 4.94 19.02
N GLY A 145 22.48 4.91 17.69
CA GLY A 145 23.70 4.90 16.88
C GLY A 145 23.54 4.35 15.48
N GLU A 146 22.43 3.64 15.18
CA GLU A 146 22.14 3.29 13.78
C GLU A 146 21.80 4.57 13.01
N GLY A 147 22.70 4.94 12.09
CA GLY A 147 22.49 6.13 11.26
C GLY A 147 21.21 6.01 10.43
N LEU A 148 20.61 7.16 10.10
CA LEU A 148 19.40 7.28 9.28
C LEU A 148 19.41 6.35 8.05
N ALA A 149 20.56 6.24 7.36
CA ALA A 149 20.72 5.38 6.19
C ALA A 149 20.48 3.89 6.48
N MET A 150 20.85 3.40 7.65
CA MET A 150 20.67 2.00 8.04
C MET A 150 19.21 1.71 8.39
N ILE A 151 18.57 2.60 9.15
CA ILE A 151 17.13 2.50 9.47
C ILE A 151 16.29 2.58 8.19
N GLN A 152 16.62 3.52 7.30
CA GLN A 152 15.95 3.64 6.01
C GLN A 152 16.14 2.39 5.15
N ALA A 153 17.36 1.82 5.09
CA ALA A 153 17.61 0.58 4.36
C ALA A 153 16.81 -0.61 4.94
N TYR A 154 16.72 -0.71 6.27
CA TYR A 154 15.93 -1.73 6.95
C TYR A 154 14.43 -1.58 6.64
N ARG A 155 13.89 -0.38 6.83
CA ARG A 155 12.51 -0.02 6.51
C ARG A 155 12.17 -0.31 5.05
N ASP A 156 13.05 0.07 4.13
CA ASP A 156 12.88 -0.13 2.70
C ASP A 156 12.95 -1.60 2.30
N LYS A 157 13.81 -2.40 2.95
CA LYS A 157 13.87 -3.85 2.74
C LYS A 157 12.50 -4.49 3.00
N LEU A 158 11.79 -4.04 4.04
CA LEU A 158 10.47 -4.55 4.40
C LEU A 158 9.34 -3.98 3.53
N LEU A 159 9.34 -2.67 3.27
CA LEU A 159 8.23 -2.02 2.56
C LEU A 159 8.30 -2.10 1.04
N ARG A 160 9.49 -2.14 0.43
CA ARG A 160 9.63 -2.12 -1.04
C ARG A 160 8.89 -3.28 -1.73
N PRO A 161 8.95 -4.54 -1.25
CA PRO A 161 8.17 -5.63 -1.86
C PRO A 161 6.67 -5.36 -1.85
N ILE A 162 6.14 -4.86 -0.73
CA ILE A 162 4.72 -4.53 -0.54
C ILE A 162 4.30 -3.42 -1.50
N ILE A 163 5.04 -2.31 -1.52
CA ILE A 163 4.73 -1.17 -2.39
C ILE A 163 4.85 -1.52 -3.87
N LYS A 164 5.81 -2.38 -4.25
CA LYS A 164 5.90 -2.91 -5.62
C LYS A 164 4.66 -3.70 -5.99
N ALA A 165 4.17 -4.58 -5.11
CA ALA A 165 2.95 -5.34 -5.34
C ALA A 165 1.70 -4.45 -5.41
N VAL A 166 1.57 -3.48 -4.50
CA VAL A 166 0.47 -2.48 -4.49
C VAL A 166 0.44 -1.65 -5.79
N ASN A 167 1.60 -1.22 -6.28
CA ASN A 167 1.71 -0.46 -7.54
C ASN A 167 1.48 -1.35 -8.77
N ARG A 168 1.87 -2.63 -8.71
CA ARG A 168 1.64 -3.58 -9.79
C ARG A 168 0.16 -3.96 -9.88
N SER A 169 -0.53 -4.20 -8.76
CA SER A 169 -1.98 -4.41 -8.75
C SER A 169 -2.77 -3.19 -9.22
N LEU A 170 -2.31 -1.97 -8.89
CA LEU A 170 -2.88 -0.74 -9.43
C LEU A 170 -2.79 -0.68 -10.96
N THR A 171 -1.70 -1.21 -11.53
CA THR A 171 -1.56 -1.30 -12.99
C THR A 171 -2.64 -2.23 -13.56
N TYR A 172 -2.85 -3.41 -13.00
CA TYR A 172 -3.91 -4.32 -13.46
C TYR A 172 -5.32 -3.75 -13.26
N LEU A 173 -5.56 -3.00 -12.17
CA LEU A 173 -6.81 -2.28 -11.96
C LEU A 173 -7.04 -1.23 -13.06
N GLY A 174 -6.00 -0.50 -13.45
CA GLY A 174 -6.08 0.44 -14.57
C GLY A 174 -6.38 -0.25 -15.90
N GLU A 175 -5.81 -1.42 -16.16
CA GLU A 175 -6.17 -2.24 -17.32
C GLU A 175 -7.65 -2.66 -17.29
N TYR A 176 -8.15 -3.05 -16.11
CA TYR A 176 -9.56 -3.39 -15.91
C TYR A 176 -10.49 -2.18 -16.17
N ILE A 177 -10.09 -0.98 -15.74
CA ILE A 177 -10.84 0.25 -16.00
C ILE A 177 -10.91 0.55 -17.51
N LEU A 178 -9.83 0.30 -18.26
CA LEU A 178 -9.84 0.46 -19.72
C LEU A 178 -10.75 -0.58 -20.38
N ALA A 179 -10.58 -1.84 -20.02
CA ALA A 179 -11.36 -2.96 -20.50
C ALA A 179 -11.57 -3.96 -19.35
N PRO A 180 -12.82 -4.31 -18.98
CA PRO A 180 -13.12 -5.17 -17.83
C PRO A 180 -12.79 -6.64 -18.11
N LEU A 181 -11.50 -6.94 -18.28
CA LEU A 181 -10.95 -8.25 -18.56
C LEU A 181 -10.81 -9.04 -17.25
N GLU A 182 -11.31 -10.27 -17.22
CA GLU A 182 -11.22 -11.12 -16.02
C GLU A 182 -9.77 -11.43 -15.63
N ASP A 183 -8.88 -11.60 -16.61
CA ASP A 183 -7.46 -11.88 -16.35
C ASP A 183 -6.80 -10.73 -15.58
N ALA A 184 -7.09 -9.48 -15.94
CA ALA A 184 -6.57 -8.33 -15.21
C ALA A 184 -7.08 -8.27 -13.76
N ALA A 185 -8.32 -8.71 -13.52
CA ALA A 185 -8.84 -8.81 -12.16
C ALA A 185 -8.11 -9.89 -11.34
N LYS A 186 -7.87 -11.06 -11.94
CA LYS A 186 -7.15 -12.18 -11.30
C LYS A 186 -5.70 -11.82 -11.01
N ASP A 187 -4.98 -11.31 -11.99
CA ASP A 187 -3.57 -10.90 -11.86
C ASP A 187 -3.39 -9.84 -10.76
N GLY A 188 -4.32 -8.88 -10.66
CA GLY A 188 -4.29 -7.85 -9.61
C GLY A 188 -4.46 -8.42 -8.21
N ILE A 189 -5.31 -9.43 -8.05
CA ILE A 189 -5.54 -10.12 -6.77
C ILE A 189 -4.33 -11.00 -6.42
N GLU A 190 -3.84 -11.80 -7.37
CA GLU A 190 -2.71 -12.71 -7.17
C GLU A 190 -1.45 -11.97 -6.72
N VAL A 191 -1.09 -10.88 -7.41
CA VAL A 191 0.08 -10.07 -7.04
C VAL A 191 -0.02 -9.48 -5.62
N LEU A 192 -1.22 -9.15 -5.18
CA LEU A 192 -1.44 -8.65 -3.83
C LEU A 192 -1.27 -9.77 -2.79
N TRP A 193 -1.78 -10.97 -3.06
CA TRP A 193 -1.58 -12.13 -2.18
C TRP A 193 -0.13 -12.58 -2.11
N ASP A 194 0.58 -12.60 -3.24
CA ASP A 194 2.00 -12.95 -3.32
C ASP A 194 2.91 -11.99 -2.54
N SER A 195 2.40 -10.81 -2.18
CA SER A 195 3.13 -9.82 -1.37
C SER A 195 3.12 -10.12 0.13
N LEU A 196 2.27 -11.04 0.58
CA LEU A 196 2.39 -11.64 1.89
C LEU A 196 3.49 -12.69 1.79
N GLU A 197 4.63 -12.45 2.41
CA GLU A 197 5.61 -13.54 2.58
C GLU A 197 4.91 -14.74 3.24
N PRO A 198 5.20 -15.98 2.79
CA PRO A 198 4.86 -17.17 3.55
C PRO A 198 5.79 -17.19 4.76
N ASP A 199 5.36 -16.56 5.86
CA ASP A 199 6.09 -16.47 7.14
C ASP A 199 7.60 -16.19 6.96
N GLY A 200 7.95 -14.92 6.76
CA GLY A 200 9.35 -14.47 6.77
C GLY A 200 10.13 -15.04 7.97
N PRO A 201 11.41 -15.39 7.81
CA PRO A 201 12.18 -16.05 8.86
C PRO A 201 12.11 -15.23 10.14
N ALA A 202 11.82 -15.91 11.26
CA ALA A 202 11.86 -15.30 12.57
C ALA A 202 13.16 -14.50 12.72
N PRO A 203 13.11 -13.26 13.24
CA PRO A 203 14.32 -12.50 13.50
C PRO A 203 15.24 -13.35 14.37
N THR A 204 16.39 -13.75 13.83
CA THR A 204 17.49 -14.29 14.60
C THR A 204 18.06 -13.15 15.42
N TYR A 205 17.47 -12.90 16.58
CA TYR A 205 18.15 -12.16 17.62
C TYR A 205 19.31 -13.04 18.06
N GLY A 206 20.54 -12.60 17.74
CA GLY A 206 21.74 -13.21 18.30
C GLY A 206 21.58 -13.20 19.81
N SER A 207 21.47 -14.39 20.39
CA SER A 207 21.51 -14.57 21.84
C SER A 207 22.84 -14.02 22.34
N CYS A 208 22.79 -12.98 23.17
CA CYS A 208 23.85 -12.68 24.11
C CYS A 208 23.94 -13.79 25.17
#